data_AF-A0A840UNA9-F1
#
_entry.id   AF-A0A840UNA9-F1
#
_cell.length_a   1.000
_cell.length_b   1.000
_cell.length_c   1.000
_cell.angle_alpha   90.00
_cell.angle_beta   90.00
_cell.angle_gamma   90.00
#
_symmetry.space_group_name_H-M   'P 1'
#
loop_
_entity.id
_entity.type
_entity.pdbx_description
1 polymer ?
#
loop_
_entity_poly.entity_id
_entity_poly.type
_entity_poly.pdbx_seq_one_letter_code
_entity_poly.pdbx_strand_id
1 'polypeptide(L)'
;MGIFSWFRRKDGPAAGTGPAGDGSDPGLMYCPRCNGEYRAGIVSCATCGIGLISGADWQALRRGGNRRAVRGPAEITAEDTLMSLRRGQLKDIKYLKKLLAAEGIPSIIGGEGASSRTG
;
A
#
# COMPACT_ATOMS: atom_id res chain seq x y z
N MET A 1 62.58 -28.93 -13.94
CA MET A 1 61.52 -29.70 -13.26
C MET A 1 60.67 -28.72 -12.45
N GLY A 2 59.35 -28.68 -12.40
CA GLY A 2 58.27 -29.53 -12.88
C GLY A 2 56.99 -29.04 -12.16
N ILE A 3 56.08 -28.41 -12.92
CA ILE A 3 54.61 -28.54 -12.97
C ILE A 3 53.73 -28.87 -11.72
N PHE A 4 52.54 -28.25 -11.79
CA PHE A 4 51.22 -28.53 -11.16
C PHE A 4 50.93 -27.84 -9.80
N SER A 5 50.24 -26.70 -9.82
CA SER A 5 48.77 -26.53 -9.91
C SER A 5 48.10 -26.88 -8.59
N TRP A 6 47.44 -25.90 -7.94
CA TRP A 6 46.22 -26.07 -7.13
C TRP A 6 45.84 -24.73 -6.45
N PHE A 7 45.30 -23.77 -7.20
CA PHE A 7 44.35 -22.84 -6.58
C PHE A 7 43.31 -22.32 -7.59
N ARG A 8 42.41 -23.25 -7.92
CA ARG A 8 40.95 -23.08 -7.92
C ARG A 8 40.44 -21.68 -8.30
N ARG A 9 40.19 -21.55 -9.60
CA ARG A 9 39.26 -20.59 -10.21
C ARG A 9 37.93 -20.66 -9.46
N LYS A 10 37.54 -19.57 -8.79
CA LYS A 10 36.17 -19.40 -8.26
C LYS A 10 35.47 -18.44 -9.20
N ASP A 11 34.94 -19.01 -10.28
CA ASP A 11 33.95 -18.35 -11.13
C ASP A 11 32.69 -18.14 -10.27
N GLY A 12 32.64 -17.02 -9.55
CA GLY A 12 31.41 -16.54 -8.92
C GLY A 12 30.50 -15.98 -10.00
N PRO A 13 29.21 -16.33 -10.04
CA PRO A 13 28.32 -15.85 -11.07
C PRO A 13 28.19 -14.33 -10.95
N ALA A 14 28.39 -13.67 -12.09
CA ALA A 14 28.18 -12.25 -12.28
C ALA A 14 26.83 -11.85 -11.68
N ALA A 15 26.86 -11.01 -10.64
CA ALA A 15 25.70 -10.25 -10.22
C ALA A 15 25.30 -9.39 -11.40
N GLY A 16 24.21 -9.79 -12.07
CA GLY A 16 23.67 -9.11 -13.23
C GLY A 16 23.41 -7.66 -12.90
N THR A 17 24.07 -6.78 -13.66
CA THR A 17 23.68 -5.39 -13.84
C THR A 17 22.35 -5.36 -14.59
N GLY A 18 21.24 -5.46 -13.85
CA GLY A 18 19.91 -5.09 -14.34
C GLY A 18 19.71 -3.58 -14.19
N PRO A 19 19.03 -2.91 -15.14
CA PRO A 19 18.84 -1.47 -15.10
C PRO A 19 17.91 -1.09 -13.95
N ALA A 20 18.23 0.02 -13.30
CA ALA A 20 17.42 0.66 -12.27
C ALA A 20 16.00 0.97 -12.81
N GLY A 21 15.02 0.23 -12.32
CA GLY A 21 13.60 0.51 -12.52
C GLY A 21 12.85 0.18 -11.24
N ASP A 22 12.50 1.21 -10.46
CA ASP A 22 11.50 1.21 -9.38
C ASP A 22 11.27 -0.12 -8.62
N GLY A 23 12.36 -0.69 -8.09
CA GLY A 23 12.44 -1.42 -6.81
C GLY A 23 11.61 -2.68 -6.58
N SER A 24 11.00 -3.33 -7.57
CA SER A 24 10.37 -4.65 -7.36
C SER A 24 10.46 -5.51 -8.62
N ASP A 25 11.23 -6.60 -8.56
CA ASP A 25 11.34 -7.57 -9.65
C ASP A 25 9.98 -8.28 -9.87
N PRO A 26 9.45 -8.29 -11.10
CA PRO A 26 8.14 -8.88 -11.42
C PRO A 26 8.13 -10.41 -11.31
N GLY A 27 9.30 -11.07 -11.29
CA GLY A 27 9.45 -12.51 -11.11
C GLY A 27 9.47 -12.97 -9.65
N LEU A 28 9.41 -12.04 -8.69
CA LEU A 28 9.35 -12.35 -7.27
C LEU A 28 7.91 -12.32 -6.73
N MET A 29 7.72 -12.99 -5.59
CA MET A 29 6.49 -13.00 -4.82
C MET A 29 6.67 -12.09 -3.59
N TYR A 30 5.66 -11.31 -3.25
CA TYR A 30 5.72 -10.32 -2.18
C TYR A 30 4.62 -10.57 -1.16
N CYS A 31 4.94 -10.38 0.12
CA CYS A 31 3.95 -10.41 1.18
C CYS A 31 3.27 -9.04 1.33
N PRO A 32 1.94 -8.95 1.24
CA PRO A 32 1.26 -7.66 1.31
C PRO A 32 1.22 -7.02 2.71
N ARG A 33 1.67 -7.74 3.74
CA ARG A 33 1.63 -7.29 5.13
C ARG A 33 2.99 -6.88 5.69
N CYS A 34 4.02 -7.67 5.42
CA CYS A 34 5.37 -7.43 5.93
C CYS A 34 6.37 -6.97 4.86
N ASN A 35 5.92 -6.82 3.61
CA ASN A 35 6.74 -6.47 2.44
C ASN A 35 7.92 -7.44 2.20
N GLY A 36 7.84 -8.67 2.71
CA GLY A 36 8.88 -9.67 2.50
C GLY A 36 8.94 -10.12 1.04
N GLU A 37 10.16 -10.32 0.55
CA GLU A 37 10.47 -10.72 -0.82
C GLU A 37 10.78 -12.22 -0.88
N TYR A 38 10.13 -12.91 -1.81
CA TYR A 38 10.19 -14.35 -1.94
C TYR A 38 10.45 -14.75 -3.40
N ARG A 39 11.12 -15.88 -3.60
CA ARG A 39 11.32 -16.46 -4.93
C ARG A 39 10.00 -16.94 -5.54
N ALA A 40 9.95 -16.95 -6.87
CA ALA A 40 8.86 -17.55 -7.62
C ALA A 40 8.56 -18.98 -7.13
N GLY A 41 7.28 -19.28 -6.90
CA GLY A 41 6.81 -20.59 -6.45
C GLY A 41 6.58 -20.72 -4.94
N ILE A 42 7.02 -19.75 -4.14
CA ILE A 42 6.61 -19.68 -2.72
C ILE A 42 5.21 -19.07 -2.68
N VAL A 43 4.27 -19.76 -2.04
CA VAL A 43 2.84 -19.39 -2.03
C VAL A 43 2.43 -18.68 -0.75
N SER A 44 3.18 -18.85 0.34
CA SER A 44 2.85 -18.32 1.68
C SER A 44 4.04 -17.62 2.35
N CYS A 45 3.74 -16.55 3.08
CA CYS A 45 4.72 -15.82 3.87
C CYS A 45 5.10 -16.61 5.12
N ALA A 46 6.40 -16.83 5.35
CA ALA A 46 6.89 -17.55 6.54
C ALA A 46 6.62 -16.79 7.85
N THR A 47 6.55 -15.46 7.80
CA THR A 47 6.32 -14.61 8.98
C THR A 47 4.84 -14.36 9.24
N CYS A 48 4.04 -14.13 8.20
CA CYS A 48 2.65 -13.72 8.33
C CYS A 48 1.65 -14.85 8.10
N GLY A 49 2.06 -15.96 7.48
CA GLY A 49 1.18 -17.07 7.12
C GLY A 49 0.15 -16.78 6.02
N ILE A 50 0.20 -15.60 5.39
CA ILE A 50 -0.73 -15.19 4.34
C ILE A 50 -0.21 -15.53 2.94
N GLY A 51 -1.13 -15.63 1.97
CA GLY A 51 -0.80 -15.81 0.56
C GLY A 51 0.07 -14.69 0.01
N LEU A 52 1.13 -15.07 -0.71
CA LEU A 52 1.99 -14.13 -1.40
C LEU A 52 1.38 -13.72 -2.74
N ILE A 53 1.63 -12.49 -3.16
CA ILE A 53 1.16 -11.93 -4.43
C ILE A 53 2.34 -11.72 -5.38
N SER A 54 2.09 -11.71 -6.69
CA SER A 54 3.17 -11.50 -7.66
C SER A 54 3.74 -10.09 -7.58
N GLY A 55 4.96 -9.88 -8.08
CA GLY A 55 5.54 -8.55 -8.19
C GLY A 55 4.71 -7.59 -9.04
N ALA A 56 4.04 -8.09 -10.08
CA ALA A 56 3.11 -7.30 -10.87
C ALA A 56 1.89 -6.85 -10.06
N ASP A 57 1.29 -7.74 -9.26
CA ASP A 57 0.18 -7.42 -8.37
C ASP A 57 0.61 -6.47 -7.25
N TRP A 58 1.83 -6.64 -6.74
CA TRP A 58 2.41 -5.76 -5.73
C TRP A 58 2.59 -4.33 -6.23
N GLN A 59 3.16 -4.19 -7.43
CA GLN A 59 3.26 -2.90 -8.11
C GLN A 59 1.87 -2.32 -8.40
N ALA A 60 0.92 -3.14 -8.83
CA ALA A 60 -0.46 -2.71 -9.07
C ALA A 60 -1.15 -2.25 -7.78
N LEU A 61 -0.93 -2.91 -6.64
CA LEU A 61 -1.46 -2.54 -5.33
C LEU A 61 -0.90 -1.19 -4.86
N ARG A 62 0.42 -1.00 -5.01
CA ARG A 62 1.10 0.26 -4.67
C ARG A 62 0.67 1.42 -5.58
N ARG A 63 0.49 1.15 -6.87
CA ARG A 63 -0.08 2.12 -7.83
C ARG A 63 -1.57 2.37 -7.57
N GLY A 64 -2.30 1.35 -7.13
CA GLY A 64 -3.74 1.38 -6.83
C GLY A 64 -4.09 2.10 -5.54
N GLY A 65 -3.23 2.07 -4.52
CA GLY A 65 -3.35 2.88 -3.31
C GLY A 65 -3.42 4.39 -3.63
N ASN A 66 -2.67 4.83 -4.65
CA ASN A 66 -2.70 6.21 -5.12
C ASN A 66 -3.91 6.52 -6.03
N ARG A 67 -4.62 5.51 -6.55
CA ARG A 67 -5.83 5.74 -7.37
C ARG A 67 -7.03 6.22 -6.54
N ARG A 68 -7.03 6.05 -5.21
CA ARG A 68 -8.02 6.68 -4.33
C ARG A 68 -7.89 8.21 -4.29
N ALA A 69 -6.69 8.75 -4.50
CA ALA A 69 -6.48 10.18 -4.70
C ALA A 69 -6.89 10.67 -6.10
N VAL A 70 -6.90 9.78 -7.10
CA VAL A 70 -7.25 10.08 -8.51
C VAL A 70 -8.76 10.00 -8.78
N ARG A 71 -9.47 9.11 -8.08
CA ARG A 71 -10.93 9.18 -8.00
C ARG A 71 -11.23 10.38 -7.10
N GLY A 72 -11.70 11.47 -7.69
CA GLY A 72 -12.14 12.66 -6.94
C GLY A 72 -13.09 12.28 -5.77
N PRO A 73 -13.33 13.21 -4.84
CA PRO A 73 -14.07 12.93 -3.62
C PRO A 73 -15.38 12.20 -3.97
N ALA A 74 -15.54 10.96 -3.49
CA ALA A 74 -16.77 10.23 -3.66
C ALA A 74 -17.91 11.08 -3.10
N GLU A 75 -18.97 11.27 -3.89
CA GLU A 75 -20.10 12.09 -3.46
C GLU A 75 -20.86 11.33 -2.38
N ILE A 76 -21.08 11.95 -1.21
CA ILE A 76 -21.86 11.36 -0.13
C ILE A 76 -23.33 11.50 -0.52
N THR A 77 -24.03 10.39 -0.72
CA THR A 77 -25.47 10.39 -0.98
C THR A 77 -26.26 10.31 0.33
N ALA A 78 -27.58 10.55 0.28
CA ALA A 78 -28.42 10.55 1.48
C ALA A 78 -28.59 9.15 2.09
N GLU A 79 -28.33 8.11 1.30
CA GLU A 79 -28.42 6.70 1.68
C GLU A 79 -27.13 6.18 2.33
N ASP A 80 -26.05 6.96 2.26
CA ASP A 80 -24.76 6.58 2.84
C ASP A 80 -24.82 6.58 4.36
N THR A 81 -24.36 5.48 4.95
CA THR A 81 -24.27 5.36 6.41
C THR A 81 -23.13 6.24 6.93
N LEU A 82 -23.48 7.26 7.70
CA LEU A 82 -22.53 8.20 8.28
C LEU A 82 -22.14 7.80 9.70
N MET A 83 -20.86 7.98 10.03
CA MET A 83 -20.33 7.79 11.37
C MET A 83 -19.60 9.05 11.87
N SER A 84 -19.70 9.31 13.17
CA SER A 84 -19.01 10.44 13.80
C SER A 84 -17.54 10.09 14.07
N LEU A 85 -16.62 10.75 13.37
CA LEU A 85 -15.17 10.55 13.57
C LEU A 85 -14.61 11.36 14.74
N ARG A 86 -14.96 12.66 14.83
CA ARG A 86 -14.47 13.55 15.88
C ARG A 86 -15.39 14.76 16.08
N ARG A 87 -15.57 15.17 17.33
CA ARG A 87 -16.21 16.43 17.73
C ARG A 87 -15.15 17.40 18.26
N GLY A 88 -15.32 18.70 18.03
CA GLY A 88 -14.34 19.69 18.46
C GLY A 88 -14.59 21.07 17.88
N GLN A 89 -13.60 21.95 18.04
CA GLN A 89 -13.68 23.30 17.52
C GLN A 89 -13.74 23.30 15.99
N LEU A 90 -14.49 24.25 15.43
CA LEU A 90 -14.73 24.31 13.98
C LEU A 90 -13.42 24.44 13.17
N LYS A 91 -12.38 25.07 13.73
CA LYS A 91 -11.06 25.16 13.10
C LYS A 91 -10.43 23.77 12.90
N ASP A 92 -10.44 22.94 13.94
CA ASP A 92 -9.89 21.58 13.91
C ASP A 92 -10.69 20.69 12.97
N ILE A 93 -12.02 20.78 13.00
CA ILE A 93 -12.90 20.01 12.14
C ILE A 93 -12.71 20.39 10.65
N LYS A 94 -12.53 21.68 10.35
CA LYS A 94 -12.18 22.13 8.99
C LYS A 94 -10.81 21.63 8.54
N TYR A 95 -9.82 21.61 9.43
CA TYR A 95 -8.50 21.06 9.15
C TYR A 95 -8.57 19.56 8.85
N LEU A 96 -9.28 18.79 9.68
CA LEU A 96 -9.55 17.37 9.47
C LEU A 96 -10.27 17.09 8.15
N LYS A 97 -11.30 17.87 7.79
CA LYS A 97 -11.99 17.74 6.50
C LYS A 97 -11.01 17.87 5.33
N LYS A 98 -10.05 18.81 5.40
CA LYS A 98 -9.02 18.98 4.36
C LYS A 98 -8.08 17.77 4.26
N LEU A 99 -7.65 17.23 5.40
CA LEU A 99 -6.80 16.03 5.43
C LEU A 99 -7.52 14.81 4.85
N LEU A 100 -8.78 14.60 5.24
CA LEU A 100 -9.58 13.49 4.72
C LEU A 100 -9.83 13.62 3.22
N ALA A 101 -10.13 14.83 2.74
CA ALA A 101 -10.30 15.10 1.32
C ALA A 101 -9.02 14.85 0.50
N ALA A 102 -7.83 15.14 1.06
CA ALA A 102 -6.55 14.87 0.41
C ALA A 102 -6.29 13.37 0.21
N GLU A 103 -6.81 12.53 1.12
CA GLU A 103 -6.76 11.07 1.03
C GLU A 103 -7.93 10.46 0.23
N GLY A 104 -8.78 11.29 -0.39
CA GLY A 104 -9.97 10.84 -1.12
C GLY A 104 -11.07 10.25 -0.23
N ILE A 105 -11.06 10.57 1.08
CA ILE A 105 -12.05 10.11 2.04
C ILE A 105 -13.19 11.13 2.10
N PRO A 106 -14.41 10.76 1.70
CA PRO A 106 -15.53 11.68 1.72
C PRO A 106 -15.95 11.98 3.17
N SER A 107 -16.19 13.26 3.47
CA SER A 107 -16.60 13.68 4.82
C SER A 107 -17.52 14.89 4.78
N ILE A 108 -18.52 14.89 5.67
CA ILE A 108 -19.37 16.05 5.96
C ILE A 108 -19.14 16.52 7.40
N ILE A 109 -19.34 17.82 7.62
CA ILE A 109 -19.33 18.39 8.96
C ILE A 109 -20.75 18.34 9.48
N GLY A 110 -21.02 17.41 10.39
CA GLY A 110 -22.28 17.37 11.14
C GLY A 110 -22.29 18.47 12.19
N GLY A 111 -23.30 19.34 12.18
CA GLY A 111 -23.66 20.13 13.34
C GLY A 111 -24.67 19.32 14.16
N GLU A 112 -24.41 19.08 15.45
CA GLU A 112 -25.45 18.61 16.36
C GLU A 112 -26.47 19.74 16.55
N GLY A 113 -27.40 19.88 15.60
CA GLY A 113 -28.71 20.45 15.85
C GLY A 113 -29.50 19.40 16.63
N ALA A 114 -30.03 19.81 17.78
CA ALA A 114 -30.86 18.99 18.64
C ALA A 114 -31.85 18.11 17.85
N SER A 115 -31.87 16.84 18.25
CA SER A 115 -32.97 15.89 18.10
C SER A 115 -34.33 16.59 17.93
N SER A 116 -35.04 16.23 16.86
CA SER A 116 -36.51 16.24 16.74
C SER A 116 -37.27 17.31 17.53
N ARG A 117 -37.73 18.38 16.85
CA ARG A 117 -38.76 19.26 17.38
C ARG A 117 -40.12 18.56 17.24
N THR A 118 -40.56 17.86 18.27
CA THR A 118 -41.97 17.51 18.46
C THR A 118 -42.69 18.77 18.93
N GLY A 119 -43.71 19.20 18.19
CA GLY A 119 -44.60 20.32 18.52
C GLY A 119 -45.85 20.21 17.68
#